data_AF-A0A966Q4L7-F1
#
_entry.id   AF-A0A966Q4L7-F1
#
_cell.length_a   1.000
_cell.length_b   1.000
_cell.length_c   1.000
_cell.angle_alpha   90.00
_cell.angle_beta   90.00
_cell.angle_gamma   90.00
#
_symmetry.space_group_name_H-M   'P 1'
#
loop_
_entity.id
_entity.type
_entity.pdbx_description
1 polymer ?
#
loop_
_entity_poly.entity_id
_entity_poly.type
_entity_poly.pdbx_seq_one_letter_code
_entity_poly.pdbx_strand_id
1 'polypeptide(L)'
;EITAQQFNDIVLAAYPKPEDGKKIAITKWTNKIDTINDIYTGEFNGMIAGNAWGALNALTERLDWHRSARGGNTEAMLAAASGFDPAITAEKNRLLNVVRNVLEIAA
;
A
#
# COMPACT_ATOMS: atom_id res chain seq x y z
N GLU A 1 -7.26 9.59 14.97
CA GLU A 1 -6.37 10.20 13.96
C GLU A 1 -5.06 9.43 13.98
N ILE A 2 -4.34 9.33 12.87
CA ILE A 2 -3.03 8.69 12.80
C ILE A 2 -1.98 9.75 12.48
N THR A 3 -0.82 9.66 13.12
CA THR A 3 0.31 10.56 12.87
C THR A 3 1.06 10.16 11.60
N ALA A 4 1.87 11.07 11.06
CA ALA A 4 2.77 10.74 9.95
C ALA A 4 3.75 9.60 10.31
N GLN A 5 4.18 9.53 11.58
CA GLN A 5 5.02 8.43 12.06
C GLN A 5 4.27 7.10 12.02
N GLN A 6 3.04 7.05 12.54
CA GLN A 6 2.20 5.85 12.50
C GLN A 6 1.93 5.39 11.06
N PHE A 7 1.69 6.33 10.14
CA PHE A 7 1.56 6.00 8.71
C PHE A 7 2.85 5.39 8.15
N ASN A 8 4.00 5.98 8.44
CA ASN A 8 5.29 5.42 8.01
C ASN A 8 5.53 4.02 8.60
N ASP A 9 5.20 3.80 9.87
CA ASP A 9 5.35 2.51 10.54
C ASP A 9 4.44 1.44 9.90
N ILE A 10 3.20 1.80 9.54
CA ILE A 10 2.29 0.95 8.76
C ILE A 10 2.94 0.55 7.42
N VAL A 11 3.47 1.52 6.68
CA VAL A 11 4.08 1.29 5.36
C VAL A 11 5.30 0.37 5.47
N LEU A 12 6.16 0.59 6.47
CA LEU A 12 7.34 -0.24 6.71
C LEU A 12 6.98 -1.66 7.20
N ALA A 13 5.94 -1.80 8.02
CA ALA A 13 5.42 -3.11 8.43
C ALA A 13 4.79 -3.86 7.24
N ALA A 14 4.11 -3.15 6.34
CA ALA A 14 3.50 -3.74 5.15
C ALA A 14 4.56 -4.17 4.11
N TYR A 15 5.60 -3.36 3.94
CA TYR A 15 6.66 -3.52 2.97
C TYR A 15 8.04 -3.19 3.58
N PRO A 16 8.68 -4.16 4.27
CA PRO A 16 9.98 -3.95 4.89
C PRO A 16 11.05 -3.59 3.88
N LYS A 17 11.99 -2.74 4.30
CA LYS A 17 13.15 -2.39 3.48
C LYS A 17 14.04 -3.63 3.30
N PRO A 18 14.51 -3.93 2.07
CA PRO A 18 15.45 -5.02 1.85
C PRO A 18 16.80 -4.73 2.53
N GLU A 19 17.28 -5.63 3.40
CA GLU A 19 18.55 -5.46 4.15
C GLU A 19 19.78 -5.68 3.27
N ASP A 20 19.81 -6.77 2.47
CA ASP A 20 20.94 -7.15 1.60
C ASP A 20 20.62 -7.01 0.10
N GLY A 21 19.72 -6.10 -0.24
CA GLY A 21 19.19 -5.97 -1.59
C GLY A 21 20.23 -5.49 -2.61
N LYS A 22 20.43 -6.26 -3.70
CA LYS A 22 21.00 -5.72 -4.96
C LYS A 22 20.30 -4.39 -5.28
N LYS A 23 21.03 -3.38 -5.78
CA LYS A 23 20.54 -2.01 -6.08
C LYS A 23 19.11 -1.95 -6.65
N ILE A 24 18.77 -2.87 -7.56
CA ILE A 24 17.45 -3.00 -8.18
C ILE A 24 16.32 -3.26 -7.17
N ALA A 25 16.54 -4.10 -6.15
CA ALA A 25 15.54 -4.40 -5.13
C ALA A 25 15.22 -3.16 -4.28
N ILE A 26 16.26 -2.40 -3.90
CA ILE A 26 16.11 -1.14 -3.17
C ILE A 26 15.34 -0.14 -4.04
N THR A 27 15.70 0.04 -5.32
CA THR A 27 14.98 0.93 -6.24
C THR A 27 13.51 0.55 -6.38
N LYS A 28 13.18 -0.74 -6.54
CA LYS A 28 11.79 -1.20 -6.64
C LYS A 28 11.01 -0.96 -5.34
N TRP A 29 11.67 -1.13 -4.19
CA TRP A 29 11.08 -0.84 -2.90
C TRP A 29 10.83 0.66 -2.74
N THR A 30 11.83 1.51 -3.00
CA THR A 30 11.72 2.97 -2.96
C THR A 30 10.57 3.46 -3.84
N ASN A 31 10.53 3.08 -5.11
CA ASN A 31 9.44 3.48 -6.01
C ASN A 31 8.05 3.06 -5.48
N LYS A 32 7.96 1.90 -4.82
CA LYS A 32 6.70 1.46 -4.20
C LYS A 32 6.32 2.36 -3.03
N ILE A 33 7.28 2.68 -2.15
CA ILE A 33 7.03 3.54 -0.98
C ILE A 33 6.65 4.95 -1.45
N ASP A 34 7.36 5.50 -2.45
CA ASP A 34 7.07 6.82 -3.01
C ASP A 34 5.65 6.88 -3.57
N THR A 35 5.24 5.90 -4.39
CA THR A 35 3.85 5.84 -4.89
C THR A 35 2.81 5.77 -3.78
N ILE A 36 3.06 5.04 -2.69
CA ILE A 36 2.12 4.95 -1.57
C ILE A 36 2.01 6.31 -0.86
N ASN A 37 3.13 7.01 -0.67
CA ASN A 37 3.14 8.36 -0.10
C ASN A 37 2.39 9.33 -1.01
N ASP A 38 2.66 9.31 -2.32
CA ASP A 38 2.00 10.18 -3.29
C ASP A 38 0.47 10.01 -3.29
N ILE A 39 -0.02 8.78 -3.17
CA ILE A 39 -1.46 8.49 -3.04
C ILE A 39 -2.00 9.00 -1.71
N TYR A 40 -1.28 8.78 -0.60
CA TYR A 40 -1.72 9.20 0.73
C TYR A 40 -1.78 10.73 0.88
N THR A 41 -0.83 11.45 0.29
CA THR A 41 -0.78 12.92 0.31
C THR A 41 -1.43 13.57 -0.92
N GLY A 42 -2.09 12.77 -1.77
CA GLY A 42 -2.70 13.24 -3.01
C GLY A 42 -3.89 14.17 -2.78
N GLU A 43 -4.20 14.99 -3.79
CA GLU A 43 -5.25 16.02 -3.76
C GLU A 43 -6.62 15.47 -3.33
N PHE A 44 -6.96 14.26 -3.75
CA PHE A 44 -8.24 13.62 -3.47
C PHE A 44 -8.30 12.89 -2.11
N ASN A 45 -7.18 12.80 -1.39
CA ASN A 45 -7.09 12.12 -0.10
C ASN A 45 -7.34 13.08 1.08
N GLY A 46 -7.47 14.40 0.86
CA GLY A 46 -7.50 15.41 1.94
C GLY A 46 -8.57 15.22 3.03
N MET A 47 -9.68 14.51 2.75
CA MET A 47 -10.72 14.22 3.74
C MET A 47 -10.44 13.00 4.62
N ILE A 48 -9.50 12.14 4.21
CA ILE A 48 -9.22 10.85 4.87
C ILE A 48 -7.74 10.66 5.20
N ALA A 49 -6.88 11.53 4.67
CA ALA A 49 -5.52 11.71 5.12
C ALA A 49 -5.54 12.03 6.62
N GLY A 50 -4.71 11.33 7.40
CA GLY A 50 -4.69 11.43 8.85
C GLY A 50 -5.59 10.44 9.58
N ASN A 51 -6.23 9.48 8.90
CA ASN A 51 -6.91 8.38 9.58
C ASN A 51 -6.50 7.00 9.04
N ALA A 52 -6.83 5.95 9.81
CA ALA A 52 -6.51 4.57 9.49
C ALA A 52 -7.09 4.11 8.14
N TRP A 53 -8.25 4.67 7.75
CA TRP A 53 -8.89 4.36 6.49
C TRP A 53 -8.13 4.98 5.30
N GLY A 54 -7.62 6.20 5.43
CA GLY A 54 -6.75 6.82 4.43
C GLY A 54 -5.43 6.05 4.23
N ALA A 55 -4.84 5.54 5.32
CA ALA A 55 -3.66 4.68 5.24
C ALA A 55 -3.94 3.37 4.49
N LEU A 56 -5.04 2.69 4.84
CA LEU A 56 -5.46 1.47 4.15
C LEU A 56 -5.75 1.75 2.67
N ASN A 57 -6.47 2.84 2.37
CA ASN A 57 -6.82 3.24 1.01
C ASN A 57 -5.57 3.42 0.14
N ALA A 58 -4.55 4.14 0.64
CA ALA A 58 -3.30 4.33 -0.10
C ALA A 58 -2.58 3.00 -0.42
N LEU A 59 -2.59 2.05 0.51
CA LEU A 59 -2.00 0.72 0.29
C LEU A 59 -2.77 -0.08 -0.76
N THR A 60 -4.11 -0.03 -0.73
CA THR A 60 -4.97 -0.80 -1.64
C THR A 60 -5.04 -0.18 -3.04
N GLU A 61 -5.11 1.15 -3.17
CA GLU A 61 -5.10 1.83 -4.46
C GLU A 61 -3.81 1.55 -5.24
N ARG A 62 -2.68 1.48 -4.54
CA ARG A 62 -1.42 1.08 -5.16
C ARG A 62 -1.51 -0.31 -5.79
N LEU A 63 -2.25 -1.24 -5.19
CA LEU A 63 -2.51 -2.56 -5.77
C LEU A 63 -3.51 -2.50 -6.93
N ASP A 64 -4.52 -1.66 -6.85
CA ASP A 64 -5.57 -1.65 -7.87
C ASP A 64 -5.12 -0.94 -9.15
N TRP A 65 -4.44 0.19 -9.02
CA TRP A 65 -4.20 1.10 -10.15
C TRP A 65 -2.74 1.30 -10.49
N HIS A 66 -1.82 1.10 -9.54
CA HIS A 66 -0.40 1.43 -9.71
C HIS A 66 0.53 0.21 -9.81
N ARG A 67 -0.01 -0.96 -10.18
CA ARG A 67 0.80 -2.12 -10.56
C ARG A 67 1.02 -2.15 -12.06
N SER A 68 2.16 -2.67 -12.50
CA SER A 68 2.40 -2.89 -13.93
C SER A 68 1.74 -4.18 -14.39
N ALA A 69 0.94 -4.11 -15.46
CA ALA A 69 0.41 -5.29 -16.14
C ALA A 69 1.56 -6.14 -16.66
N ARG A 70 1.67 -7.40 -16.21
CA ARG A 70 2.69 -8.32 -16.74
C ARG A 70 2.31 -8.72 -18.16
N GLY A 71 3.14 -8.36 -19.14
CA GLY A 71 2.88 -8.67 -20.55
C GLY A 71 1.71 -7.90 -21.16
N GLY A 72 1.30 -6.76 -20.58
CA GLY A 72 0.20 -5.95 -21.10
C GLY A 72 -1.21 -6.48 -20.81
N ASN A 73 -1.35 -7.50 -19.95
CA ASN A 73 -2.66 -8.04 -19.56
C ASN A 73 -3.36 -7.12 -18.55
N THR A 74 -4.03 -6.09 -19.08
CA THR A 74 -4.82 -5.12 -18.29
C THR A 74 -6.09 -5.75 -17.72
N GLU A 75 -6.67 -6.76 -18.38
CA GLU A 75 -7.88 -7.43 -17.89
C GLU A 75 -7.66 -8.10 -16.54
N ALA A 76 -6.50 -8.74 -16.34
CA ALA A 76 -6.13 -9.32 -15.05
C ALA A 76 -6.02 -8.25 -13.95
N MET A 77 -5.57 -7.04 -14.28
CA MET A 77 -5.54 -5.93 -13.32
C MET A 77 -6.94 -5.45 -12.96
N LEU A 78 -7.83 -5.30 -13.96
CA LEU A 78 -9.21 -4.87 -13.74
C LEU A 78 -10.00 -5.91 -12.95
N ALA A 79 -9.80 -7.19 -13.23
CA ALA A 79 -10.38 -8.29 -12.47
C ALA A 79 -9.92 -8.24 -11.01
N ALA A 80 -8.63 -8.01 -10.76
CA ALA A 80 -8.10 -7.87 -9.43
C ALA A 80 -8.63 -6.64 -8.67
N ALA A 81 -8.69 -5.48 -9.33
CA ALA A 81 -9.28 -4.27 -8.76
C ALA A 81 -10.76 -4.46 -8.40
N SER A 82 -11.50 -5.22 -9.23
CA SER A 82 -12.92 -5.54 -9.01
C SER A 82 -13.16 -6.65 -7.97
N GLY A 83 -12.10 -7.24 -7.40
CA GLY A 83 -12.21 -8.29 -6.37
C GLY A 83 -12.34 -9.71 -6.90
N PHE A 84 -12.16 -9.94 -8.21
CA PHE A 84 -12.20 -11.27 -8.83
C PHE A 84 -10.86 -12.01 -8.80
N ASP A 85 -9.80 -11.40 -8.25
CA ASP A 85 -8.51 -12.05 -8.02
C ASP A 85 -8.36 -12.40 -6.52
N PRO A 86 -8.41 -13.70 -6.14
CA PRO A 86 -8.32 -14.10 -4.74
C PRO A 86 -6.97 -13.79 -4.10
N ALA A 87 -5.88 -13.77 -4.88
CA ALA A 87 -4.55 -13.44 -4.34
C ALA A 87 -4.47 -11.95 -3.96
N ILE A 88 -5.11 -11.08 -4.75
CA ILE A 88 -5.11 -9.64 -4.47
C ILE A 88 -6.08 -9.32 -3.34
N THR A 89 -7.24 -9.96 -3.29
CA THR A 89 -8.13 -9.86 -2.14
C THR A 89 -7.43 -10.32 -0.85
N ALA A 90 -6.66 -11.40 -0.88
CA ALA A 90 -5.88 -11.86 0.28
C ALA A 90 -4.81 -10.84 0.71
N GLU A 91 -4.10 -10.22 -0.23
CA GLU A 91 -3.12 -9.17 0.08
C GLU A 91 -3.79 -7.92 0.70
N LYS A 92 -4.95 -7.49 0.18
CA LYS A 92 -5.71 -6.39 0.79
C LYS A 92 -6.13 -6.70 2.24
N ASN A 93 -6.54 -7.95 2.51
CA ASN A 93 -6.86 -8.40 3.86
C ASN A 93 -5.62 -8.42 4.77
N ARG A 94 -4.45 -8.82 4.25
CA ARG A 94 -3.18 -8.74 4.99
C ARG A 94 -2.87 -7.29 5.35
N LEU A 95 -3.02 -6.35 4.41
CA LEU A 95 -2.77 -4.92 4.64
C LEU A 95 -3.71 -4.33 5.69
N LEU A 96 -4.99 -4.70 5.65
CA LEU A 96 -5.95 -4.33 6.70
C LEU A 96 -5.49 -4.80 8.09
N ASN A 97 -5.00 -6.03 8.20
CA ASN A 97 -4.47 -6.54 9.46
C ASN A 97 -3.20 -5.81 9.89
N VAL A 98 -2.31 -5.44 8.97
CA VAL A 98 -1.12 -4.63 9.29
C VAL A 98 -1.52 -3.28 9.87
N VAL A 99 -2.46 -2.56 9.23
CA VAL A 99 -2.95 -1.26 9.73
C VAL A 99 -3.52 -1.40 11.14
N ARG A 100 -4.36 -2.41 11.39
CA ARG A 100 -4.92 -2.68 12.72
C ARG A 100 -3.83 -2.93 13.75
N ASN A 101 -2.93 -3.86 13.48
CA ASN A 101 -1.90 -4.27 14.44
C ASN A 101 -0.97 -3.10 14.80
N VAL A 102 -0.53 -2.30 13.83
CA VAL A 102 0.37 -1.16 14.09
C VAL A 102 -0.34 -0.10 14.93
N LEU A 103 -1.61 0.16 14.69
CA LEU A 103 -2.37 1.16 15.45
C LEU A 103 -2.77 0.67 16.84
N GLU A 104 -3.01 -0.62 17.02
CA GLU A 104 -3.22 -1.23 18.34
C GLU A 104 -1.94 -1.18 19.19
N ILE A 105 -0.76 -1.36 18.59
CA ILE A 105 0.54 -1.26 19.28
C ILE A 105 0.86 0.20 19.66
N ALA A 106 0.38 1.16 18.87
CA ALA A 106 0.65 2.59 19.07
C ALA A 106 -0.38 3.32 19.96
N ALA A 107 -1.37 2.60 20.50
CA ALA A 107 -2.42 3.10 21.40
C ALA A 107 -2.03 2.93 22.87
#